data_AF-A0A0F9QFL7-F1
#
_entry.id   AF-A0A0F9QFL7-F1
#
_cell.length_a   1.000
_cell.length_b   1.000
_cell.length_c   1.000
_cell.angle_alpha   90.00
_cell.angle_beta   90.00
_cell.angle_gamma   90.00
#
_symmetry.space_group_name_H-M   'P 1'
#
loop_
_entity.id
_entity.type
_entity.pdbx_description
1 polymer ?
#
loop_
_entity_poly.entity_id
_entity_poly.type
_entity_poly.pdbx_seq_one_letter_code
_entity_poly.pdbx_strand_id
1 'polypeptide(L)'
;MAKKISTSLRKSDGKPRRLRKVKNIRSARRQARRLVEVRLGHKLKKKELVHHKDGRTTNNSPKNLKVVKGQKRHGRIHPGK
;
A
#
# COMPACT_ATOMS: atom_id res chain seq x y z
N MET A 1 -11.11 13.65 -7.36
CA MET A 1 -11.54 13.23 -6.00
C MET A 1 -10.68 12.06 -5.52
N ALA A 2 -9.94 12.18 -4.42
CA ALA A 2 -9.15 11.06 -3.89
C ALA A 2 -10.07 10.04 -3.19
N LYS A 3 -10.30 8.88 -3.82
CA LYS A 3 -11.07 7.77 -3.23
C LYS A 3 -10.43 7.39 -1.89
N LYS A 4 -11.11 7.68 -0.77
CA LYS A 4 -10.65 7.28 0.57
C LYS A 4 -10.68 5.76 0.62
N ILE A 5 -9.51 5.14 0.84
CA ILE A 5 -9.41 3.68 0.77
C ILE A 5 -9.99 3.10 2.06
N SER A 6 -11.08 2.34 1.93
CA SER A 6 -11.87 1.81 3.02
C SER A 6 -11.82 0.28 3.05
N THR A 7 -12.16 -0.31 4.18
CA THR A 7 -12.37 -1.76 4.26
C THR A 7 -13.68 -2.14 3.59
N SER A 8 -13.80 -3.40 3.15
CA SER A 8 -15.08 -3.98 2.70
C SER A 8 -16.13 -4.00 3.80
N LEU A 9 -15.70 -4.02 5.07
CA LEU A 9 -16.57 -3.94 6.23
C LEU A 9 -17.21 -2.55 6.32
N ARG A 10 -18.54 -2.54 6.45
CA ARG A 10 -19.34 -1.34 6.74
C ARG A 10 -19.56 -1.21 8.25
N LYS A 11 -19.85 0.01 8.68
CA LYS A 11 -20.38 0.33 10.00
C LYS A 11 -21.89 0.06 10.02
N SER A 12 -22.51 0.11 11.20
CA SER A 12 -23.97 0.00 11.36
C SER A 12 -24.73 1.08 10.57
N ASP A 13 -24.16 2.27 10.43
CA ASP A 13 -24.70 3.37 9.63
C ASP A 13 -24.48 3.21 8.10
N GLY A 14 -24.12 2.01 7.63
CA GLY A 14 -23.90 1.70 6.21
C GLY A 14 -22.63 2.31 5.59
N LYS A 15 -21.92 3.19 6.32
CA LYS A 15 -20.69 3.84 5.85
C LYS A 15 -19.52 2.86 5.86
N PRO A 16 -18.62 2.92 4.88
CA PRO A 16 -17.48 2.01 4.84
C PRO A 16 -16.50 2.35 5.98
N ARG A 17 -16.00 1.33 6.69
CA ARG A 17 -15.04 1.53 7.77
C ARG A 17 -13.70 2.00 7.20
N ARG A 18 -13.08 2.97 7.88
CA ARG A 18 -11.74 3.45 7.53
C ARG A 18 -10.73 2.34 7.84
N LEU A 19 -9.72 2.20 6.98
CA LEU A 19 -8.60 1.32 7.29
C LEU A 19 -7.91 1.77 8.57
N ARG A 20 -7.72 0.84 9.51
CA ARG A 20 -6.99 1.10 10.76
C ARG A 20 -5.53 1.39 10.43
N LYS A 21 -4.93 2.35 11.15
CA LYS A 21 -3.48 2.59 11.10
C LYS A 21 -2.77 1.34 11.61
N VAL A 22 -1.78 0.88 10.86
CA VAL A 22 -1.03 -0.32 11.21
C VAL A 22 0.22 0.06 11.99
N LYS A 23 0.45 -0.64 13.11
CA LYS A 23 1.66 -0.46 13.94
C LYS A 23 2.79 -1.43 13.57
N ASN A 24 2.45 -2.63 13.08
CA ASN A 24 3.43 -3.67 12.73
C ASN A 24 3.87 -3.58 11.26
N ILE A 25 5.18 -3.65 11.01
CA ILE A 25 5.80 -3.58 9.68
C ILE A 25 5.24 -4.66 8.73
N ARG A 26 5.08 -5.92 9.17
CA ARG A 26 4.56 -7.01 8.32
C ARG A 26 3.14 -6.72 7.84
N SER A 27 2.28 -6.30 8.77
CA SER A 27 0.90 -5.92 8.46
C SER A 27 0.85 -4.69 7.56
N ALA A 28 1.78 -3.75 7.73
CA ALA A 28 1.83 -2.53 6.94
C ALA A 28 2.19 -2.84 5.49
N ARG A 29 3.16 -3.74 5.24
CA ARG A 29 3.50 -4.23 3.90
C ARG A 29 2.33 -4.94 3.22
N ARG A 30 1.62 -5.82 3.94
CA ARG A 30 0.43 -6.52 3.41
C ARG A 30 -0.68 -5.53 3.04
N GLN A 31 -0.94 -4.56 3.91
CA GLN A 31 -1.93 -3.53 3.66
C GLN A 31 -1.53 -2.66 2.46
N ALA A 32 -0.26 -2.23 2.36
CA ALA A 32 0.26 -1.47 1.22
C ALA A 32 0.04 -2.20 -0.12
N ARG A 33 0.32 -3.51 -0.17
CA ARG A 33 0.06 -4.33 -1.36
C ARG A 33 -1.42 -4.29 -1.75
N ARG A 34 -2.31 -4.56 -0.81
CA ARG A 34 -3.77 -4.54 -1.06
C ARG A 34 -4.27 -3.18 -1.51
N LEU A 35 -3.76 -2.10 -0.91
CA LEU A 35 -4.12 -0.71 -1.28
C LEU A 35 -3.76 -0.41 -2.74
N VAL A 36 -2.59 -0.86 -3.17
CA VAL A 36 -2.13 -0.69 -4.54
C VAL A 36 -2.96 -1.53 -5.51
N GLU A 37 -3.23 -2.80 -5.18
CA GLU A 37 -4.06 -3.68 -6.01
C GLU A 37 -5.47 -3.11 -6.23
N VAL A 38 -6.10 -2.63 -5.14
CA VAL A 38 -7.42 -1.96 -5.21
C VAL A 38 -7.35 -0.69 -6.07
N ARG A 39 -6.25 0.07 -5.97
CA ARG A 39 -6.07 1.30 -6.76
C ARG A 39 -5.86 1.00 -8.25
N LEU A 40 -5.14 -0.07 -8.57
CA LEU A 40 -4.86 -0.49 -9.95
C LEU A 40 -6.01 -1.29 -10.58
N GLY A 41 -6.95 -1.79 -9.77
CA GLY A 41 -8.07 -2.62 -10.23
C GLY A 41 -7.67 -4.06 -10.59
N HIS A 42 -6.42 -4.46 -10.36
CA HIS A 42 -5.94 -5.82 -10.61
C HIS A 42 -4.90 -6.26 -9.56
N LYS A 43 -4.68 -7.57 -9.47
CA LYS A 43 -3.68 -8.15 -8.56
C LYS A 43 -2.26 -7.87 -9.08
N LEU A 44 -1.36 -7.48 -8.18
CA LEU A 44 0.04 -7.27 -8.52
C LEU A 44 0.70 -8.61 -8.84
N LYS A 45 1.51 -8.65 -9.89
CA LYS A 45 2.30 -9.83 -10.25
C LYS A 45 3.33 -10.14 -9.15
N LYS A 46 3.81 -11.38 -9.11
CA LYS A 46 4.85 -11.81 -8.13
C LYS A 46 6.13 -10.98 -8.25
N LYS A 47 6.44 -10.49 -9.47
CA LYS A 47 7.61 -9.64 -9.77
C LYS A 47 7.38 -8.15 -9.47
N GLU A 48 6.17 -7.74 -9.12
CA GLU A 48 5.84 -6.35 -8.80
C GLU A 48 5.88 -6.14 -7.28
N LEU A 49 6.69 -5.16 -6.88
CA LEU A 49 6.93 -4.80 -5.50
C LEU A 49 6.32 -3.44 -5.21
N VAL A 50 5.79 -3.29 -4.00
CA VAL A 50 5.34 -1.99 -3.49
C VAL A 50 6.48 -1.34 -2.75
N HIS A 51 6.75 -0.10 -3.13
CA HIS A 51 7.81 0.74 -2.61
C HIS A 51 7.20 1.92 -1.85
N HIS A 52 7.71 2.17 -0.65
CA HIS A 52 7.36 3.34 0.17
C HIS A 52 8.40 4.44 -0.07
N LYS A 53 7.99 5.55 -0.70
CA LYS A 53 8.91 6.63 -1.10
C LYS A 53 9.65 7.28 0.08
N ASP A 54 8.99 7.39 1.22
CA ASP A 54 9.53 7.99 2.45
C ASP A 54 10.40 7.05 3.29
N GLY A 55 10.58 5.79 2.85
CA GLY A 55 11.30 4.77 3.60
C GLY A 55 10.62 4.34 4.91
N ARG A 56 9.42 4.85 5.23
CA ARG A 56 8.64 4.50 6.43
C ARG A 56 7.57 3.48 6.05
N THR A 57 7.83 2.22 6.38
CA THR A 57 6.93 1.11 6.00
C THR A 57 5.51 1.20 6.60
N THR A 58 5.33 1.95 7.69
CA THR A 58 4.02 2.15 8.34
C THR A 58 3.16 3.22 7.65
N ASN A 59 3.75 4.07 6.80
CA ASN A 59 3.02 5.11 6.08
C ASN A 59 2.38 4.56 4.79
N ASN A 60 1.19 3.99 4.94
CA ASN A 60 0.43 3.41 3.84
C ASN A 60 -0.40 4.41 3.03
N SER A 61 -0.05 5.69 3.03
CA SER A 61 -0.72 6.69 2.20
C SER A 61 -0.57 6.33 0.71
N PRO A 62 -1.65 6.33 -0.09
CA PRO A 62 -1.58 5.94 -1.50
C PRO A 62 -0.65 6.83 -2.34
N LYS A 63 -0.35 8.06 -1.89
CA LYS A 63 0.63 8.95 -2.55
C LYS A 63 2.09 8.54 -2.27
N ASN A 64 2.31 7.88 -1.13
CA ASN A 64 3.61 7.37 -0.68
C ASN A 64 3.95 6.00 -1.29
N LEU A 65 2.94 5.24 -1.73
CA LEU A 65 3.13 3.94 -2.35
C LEU A 65 3.39 4.08 -3.86
N LYS A 66 4.43 3.39 -4.34
CA LYS A 66 4.77 3.28 -5.77
C LYS A 66 4.97 1.80 -6.13
N VAL A 67 4.54 1.40 -7.31
CA VAL A 67 4.80 0.06 -7.84
C VAL A 67 6.09 0.07 -8.64
N VAL A 68 6.93 -0.92 -8.39
CA VAL A 68 8.18 -1.11 -9.12
C VAL A 68 8.26 -2.53 -9.66
N LYS A 69 8.70 -2.63 -10.91
CA LYS A 69 8.90 -3.90 -11.60
C LYS A 69 10.27 -4.46 -11.22
N GLY A 70 10.29 -5.40 -10.29
CA GLY A 70 11.48 -6.14 -9.88
C GLY A 70 12.31 -5.52 -8.75
N GLN A 71 13.04 -6.39 -8.06
CA GLN A 71 13.88 -6.05 -6.90
C GLN A 71 15.09 -5.20 -7.26
N LYS A 72 15.69 -5.38 -8.46
CA LYS A 72 16.79 -4.54 -8.96
C LYS A 72 16.38 -3.07 -9.06
N ARG A 73 15.19 -2.76 -9.59
CA ARG A 73 14.67 -1.39 -9.64
C ARG A 73 14.26 -0.87 -8.28
N HIS A 74 13.72 -1.73 -7.41
CA HIS A 74 13.40 -1.37 -6.04
C HIS A 74 14.65 -0.93 -5.25
N GLY A 75 15.75 -1.68 -5.34
CA GLY A 75 17.01 -1.35 -4.66
C GLY A 75 17.66 -0.06 -5.18
N ARG A 76 17.57 0.22 -6.48
CA ARG A 76 18.12 1.46 -7.07
C ARG A 76 17.42 2.75 -6.63
N ILE A 77 16.21 2.68 -6.09
CA ILE A 77 15.47 3.89 -5.65
C ILE A 77 15.97 4.38 -4.28
N HIS A 78 16.59 3.50 -3.50
CA HIS A 78 17.33 3.86 -2.29
C HIS A 78 18.75 3.30 -2.37
N PRO A 79 19.64 3.92 -3.15
CA PRO A 79 21.05 3.57 -3.11
C PRO A 79 21.58 3.93 -1.70
N GLY A 80 22.01 2.93 -0.93
CA GLY A 80 22.68 3.14 0.37
C GLY A 80 21.83 3.00 1.62
N LYS A 81 20.86 2.08 1.65
CA LYS A 81 20.24 1.61 2.90
C LYS A 81 20.53 0.15 3.14
#